data_AF-A0A928TSG6-F1
#
_entry.id   AF-A0A928TSG6-F1
#
_cell.length_a   1.000
_cell.length_b   1.000
_cell.length_c   1.000
_cell.angle_alpha   90.00
_cell.angle_beta   90.00
_cell.angle_gamma   90.00
#
_symmetry.space_group_name_H-M   'P 1'
#
loop_
_entity.id
_entity.type
_entity.pdbx_description
1 polymer ?
#
loop_
_entity_poly.entity_id
_entity_poly.type
_entity_poly.pdbx_seq_one_letter_code
_entity_poly.pdbx_strand_id
1 'polypeptide(L)'
;MKKTLLPQTDSIEELARFWDTHDLTEFEDELEEINEPVFIRETAVIIRLLPEEAKAIKRIASSQGVPDSDLIYQWVQERLQTA
;
A
#
# COMPACT_ATOMS: atom_id res chain seq x y z
N MET A 1 -19.67 16.99 28.85
CA MET A 1 -19.14 15.74 28.27
C MET A 1 -19.41 15.82 26.78
N LYS A 2 -18.39 15.94 25.92
CA LYS A 2 -18.59 15.94 24.45
C LYS A 2 -19.09 14.53 24.09
N LYS A 3 -20.22 14.46 23.39
CA LYS A 3 -20.83 13.20 22.96
C LYS A 3 -20.07 12.79 21.70
N THR A 4 -19.31 11.69 21.74
CA THR A 4 -18.65 11.15 20.54
C THR A 4 -19.74 10.70 19.57
N LEU A 5 -19.75 11.28 18.36
CA LEU A 5 -20.74 10.98 17.33
C LEU A 5 -20.22 9.94 16.32
N LEU A 6 -18.91 9.75 16.23
CA LEU A 6 -18.31 8.72 15.38
C LEU A 6 -18.61 7.31 15.92
N PRO A 7 -18.95 6.34 15.04
CA PRO A 7 -19.27 4.97 15.42
C PRO A 7 -18.05 4.25 16.00
N GLN A 8 -18.24 3.57 17.14
CA GLN A 8 -17.22 2.74 17.77
C GLN A 8 -17.45 1.28 17.34
N THR A 9 -16.92 0.90 16.18
CA THR A 9 -17.09 -0.45 15.60
C THR A 9 -15.87 -0.84 14.78
N ASP A 10 -15.59 -2.15 14.75
CA ASP A 10 -14.54 -2.76 13.91
C ASP A 10 -15.14 -3.38 12.63
N SER A 11 -16.45 -3.24 12.38
CA SER A 11 -17.10 -3.74 11.15
C SER A 11 -16.99 -2.74 10.01
N ILE A 12 -16.37 -3.18 8.91
CA ILE A 12 -16.27 -2.39 7.67
C ILE A 12 -17.66 -2.11 7.09
N GLU A 13 -18.57 -3.08 7.13
CA GLU A 13 -19.93 -2.93 6.61
C GLU A 13 -20.75 -1.89 7.39
N GLU A 14 -20.56 -1.82 8.70
CA GLU A 14 -21.23 -0.85 9.56
C GLU A 14 -20.70 0.56 9.30
N LEU A 15 -19.38 0.72 9.19
CA LEU A 15 -18.75 2.00 8.82
C LEU A 15 -19.21 2.48 7.44
N ALA A 16 -19.31 1.59 6.45
CA ALA A 16 -19.79 1.94 5.12
C ALA A 16 -21.23 2.49 5.15
N ARG A 17 -22.15 1.80 5.84
CA ARG A 17 -23.55 2.24 5.97
C ARG A 17 -23.68 3.57 6.71
N PHE A 18 -22.82 3.81 7.70
CA PHE A 18 -22.79 5.08 8.42
C PHE A 18 -22.46 6.23 7.46
N TRP A 19 -21.36 6.11 6.71
CA TRP A 19 -20.92 7.13 5.76
C TRP A 19 -21.80 7.27 4.50
N ASP A 20 -22.60 6.26 4.16
CA ASP A 20 -23.62 6.39 3.11
C ASP A 20 -24.72 7.43 3.45
N THR A 21 -24.89 7.74 4.74
CA THR A 21 -26.01 8.55 5.24
C THR A 21 -25.60 9.80 6.02
N HIS A 22 -24.32 9.96 6.36
CA HIS A 22 -23.79 11.09 7.12
C HIS A 22 -22.70 11.82 6.32
N ASP A 23 -22.67 13.15 6.45
CA ASP A 23 -21.66 13.96 5.77
C ASP A 23 -20.39 14.04 6.64
N LEU A 24 -19.22 13.93 6.01
CA LEU A 24 -17.93 13.98 6.71
C LEU A 24 -17.75 15.30 7.49
N THR A 25 -18.26 16.41 6.95
CA THR A 25 -18.12 17.75 7.55
C THR A 25 -18.85 17.87 8.89
N GLU A 26 -19.83 17.01 9.18
CA GLU A 26 -20.55 16.98 10.46
C GLU A 26 -19.65 16.56 11.63
N PHE A 27 -18.48 15.98 11.34
CA PHE A 27 -17.56 15.41 12.32
C PHE A 27 -16.20 16.11 12.35
N GLU A 28 -16.01 17.26 11.70
CA GLU A 28 -14.71 17.99 11.65
C GLU A 28 -14.07 18.16 13.03
N ASP A 29 -14.89 18.41 14.04
CA ASP A 29 -14.53 18.60 15.45
C ASP A 29 -14.00 17.34 16.17
N GLU A 30 -14.20 16.16 15.57
CA GLU A 30 -13.79 14.84 16.06
C GLU A 30 -12.71 14.19 15.16
N LEU A 31 -12.42 14.78 14.00
CA LEU A 31 -11.40 14.30 13.06
C LEU A 31 -10.05 14.95 13.34
N GLU A 32 -8.98 14.20 13.12
CA GLU A 32 -7.59 14.70 13.18
C GLU A 32 -7.04 14.78 11.75
N GLU A 33 -6.51 15.95 11.38
CA GLU A 33 -5.85 16.14 10.09
C GLU A 33 -4.48 15.45 10.09
N ILE A 34 -4.32 14.44 9.23
CA ILE A 34 -3.05 13.76 9.02
C ILE A 34 -2.28 14.50 7.92
N ASN A 35 -1.11 15.04 8.29
CA ASN A 35 -0.26 15.79 7.37
C ASN A 35 0.69 14.88 6.58
N GLU A 36 0.89 13.65 7.06
CA GLU A 36 1.68 12.63 6.39
C GLU A 36 0.88 11.95 5.26
N PRO A 37 1.53 11.57 4.15
CA PRO A 37 0.86 10.83 3.09
C PRO A 37 0.49 9.43 3.57
N VAL A 38 -0.80 9.19 3.83
CA VAL A 38 -1.33 7.87 4.22
C VAL A 38 -1.45 6.94 3.01
N PHE A 39 -1.68 7.50 1.82
CA PHE A 39 -1.72 6.77 0.55
C PHE A 39 -0.42 6.98 -0.24
N ILE A 40 0.62 6.23 0.11
CA ILE A 40 1.88 6.24 -0.63
C ILE A 40 1.70 5.38 -1.89
N ARG A 41 1.66 6.02 -3.07
CA ARG A 41 1.82 5.30 -4.33
C ARG A 41 3.28 4.91 -4.47
N GLU A 42 3.54 3.62 -4.62
CA GLU A 42 4.89 3.14 -4.92
C GLU A 42 5.40 3.78 -6.21
N THR A 43 6.65 4.24 -6.20
CA THR A 43 7.30 4.73 -7.42
C THR A 43 7.73 3.53 -8.25
N ALA A 44 7.05 3.30 -9.36
CA ALA A 44 7.42 2.26 -10.32
C ALA A 44 8.52 2.76 -11.25
N VAL A 45 9.55 1.94 -11.44
CA VAL A 45 10.62 2.17 -12.43
C VAL A 45 10.51 1.13 -13.53
N ILE A 46 10.53 1.57 -14.79
CA ILE A 46 10.57 0.66 -15.95
C ILE A 46 12.03 0.38 -16.28
N ILE A 47 12.46 -0.87 -16.14
CA ILE A 47 13.80 -1.33 -16.49
C ILE A 47 13.73 -2.07 -17.82
N ARG A 48 14.57 -1.66 -18.78
CA ARG A 48 14.71 -2.38 -20.05
C ARG A 48 15.67 -3.55 -19.86
N LEU A 49 15.21 -4.75 -20.19
CA LEU A 49 15.98 -5.98 -20.17
C LEU A 49 16.00 -6.60 -21.55
N LEU A 50 17.10 -7.28 -21.89
CA LEU A 50 17.13 -8.15 -23.05
C LEU A 50 16.19 -9.35 -22.83
N PRO A 51 15.65 -9.94 -23.92
CA PRO A 51 14.75 -11.09 -23.79
C PRO A 51 15.35 -12.27 -23.03
N GLU A 52 16.65 -12.56 -23.19
CA GLU A 52 17.31 -13.62 -22.42
C GLU A 52 17.41 -13.30 -20.91
N GLU A 53 17.65 -12.04 -20.55
CA GLU A 53 17.77 -11.59 -19.16
C GLU A 53 16.42 -11.73 -18.46
N ALA A 54 15.35 -11.22 -19.05
CA ALA A 54 14.00 -11.34 -18.50
C ALA A 54 13.59 -12.82 -18.32
N LYS A 55 13.93 -13.69 -19.29
CA LYS A 55 13.70 -15.14 -19.17
C LYS A 55 14.53 -15.78 -18.07
N ALA A 56 15.76 -15.32 -17.84
CA ALA A 56 16.62 -15.82 -16.77
C ALA A 56 16.05 -15.45 -15.40
N ILE A 57 15.67 -14.18 -15.20
CA ILE A 57 15.07 -13.69 -13.96
C ILE A 57 13.80 -14.48 -13.64
N LYS A 58 12.90 -14.63 -14.62
CA LYS A 58 11.66 -15.39 -14.42
C LYS A 58 11.89 -16.84 -14.01
N ARG A 59 12.91 -17.51 -14.56
CA ARG A 59 13.28 -18.88 -14.17
C ARG A 59 13.79 -18.94 -12.74
N ILE A 60 14.63 -17.98 -12.34
CA ILE A 60 15.16 -17.90 -10.97
C ILE A 60 14.01 -17.67 -9.99
N ALA A 61 13.16 -16.68 -10.25
CA ALA A 61 11.99 -16.35 -9.41
C ALA A 61 11.04 -17.56 -9.27
N SER A 62 10.74 -18.23 -10.39
CA SER A 62 9.90 -19.44 -10.39
C SER A 62 10.50 -20.57 -9.56
N SER A 63 11.83 -20.76 -9.60
CA SER A 63 12.51 -21.78 -8.79
C SER A 63 12.47 -21.50 -7.29
N GLN A 64 12.27 -20.24 -6.91
CA GLN A 64 12.15 -19.77 -5.52
C GLN A 64 10.68 -19.60 -5.08
N GLY A 65 9.72 -19.79 -5.99
CA GLY A 65 8.29 -19.65 -5.70
C GLY A 65 7.83 -18.20 -5.49
N VAL A 66 8.58 -17.22 -6.01
CA VAL A 66 8.28 -15.78 -5.86
C VAL A 66 7.99 -15.12 -7.22
N PRO A 67 7.26 -13.99 -7.24
CA PRO A 67 7.16 -13.13 -8.42
C PRO A 67 8.53 -12.60 -8.86
N ASP A 68 8.69 -12.34 -10.16
CA ASP A 68 9.91 -11.76 -10.73
C ASP A 68 10.15 -10.32 -10.28
N SER A 69 9.10 -9.54 -10.06
CA SER A 69 9.18 -8.20 -9.45
C SER A 69 9.82 -8.22 -8.06
N ASP A 70 9.43 -9.19 -7.24
CA ASP A 70 9.83 -9.28 -5.83
C ASP A 70 11.30 -9.69 -5.73
N LEU A 71 11.72 -10.62 -6.60
CA LEU A 71 13.11 -11.01 -6.74
C LEU A 71 14.00 -9.82 -7.15
N ILE A 72 13.56 -9.03 -8.15
CA ILE A 72 14.29 -7.84 -8.58
C ILE A 72 14.38 -6.82 -7.44
N TYR A 73 13.27 -6.59 -6.73
CA TYR A 73 13.23 -5.69 -5.58
C TYR A 73 14.21 -6.13 -4.49
N GLN A 74 14.23 -7.42 -4.15
CA GLN A 74 15.16 -7.97 -3.18
C GLN A 74 16.63 -7.73 -3.57
N TRP A 75 17.00 -8.00 -4.83
CA TRP A 75 18.37 -7.74 -5.30
C TRP A 75 18.75 -6.26 -5.24
N VAL A 76 17.82 -5.35 -5.50
CA VAL A 76 18.06 -3.91 -5.34
C VAL A 76 18.34 -3.58 -3.87
N GLN A 77 17.53 -4.09 -2.95
CA GLN A 77 17.74 -3.88 -1.51
C GLN A 77 19.09 -4.43 -1.02
N GLU A 78 19.46 -5.65 -1.43
CA GLU A 78 20.75 -6.27 -1.10
C GLU A 78 21.93 -5.40 -1.56
N ARG A 79 21.83 -4.81 -2.77
CA ARG A 79 22.87 -3.92 -3.30
C ARG A 79 22.96 -2.59 -2.58
N LEU A 80 21.83 -2.01 -2.18
CA LEU A 80 21.79 -0.77 -1.43
C LEU A 80 22.30 -0.93 0.01
N GLN A 81 22.11 -2.08 0.64
CA GLN A 81 22.63 -2.35 1.99
C GLN A 81 24.16 -2.57 2.03
N THR A 82 24.76 -2.93 0.88
CA THR A 82 26.20 -3.16 0.76
C THR A 82 26.96 -1.90 0.30
N ALA A 83 26.25 -0.86 -0.16
CA ALA A 83 26.81 0.41 -0.64
C ALA A 83 27.05 1.38 0.52
#